data_AF-A0A7M3Y7G0-F1
#
_entry.id   AF-A0A7M3Y7G0-F1
#
_cell.length_a   1.000
_cell.length_b   1.000
_cell.length_c   1.000
_cell.angle_alpha   90.00
_cell.angle_beta   90.00
_cell.angle_gamma   90.00
#
_symmetry.space_group_name_H-M   'P 1'
#
loop_
_entity.id
_entity.type
_entity.pdbx_description
1 polymer ?
#
loop_
_entity_poly.entity_id
_entity_poly.type
_entity_poly.pdbx_seq_one_letter_code
_entity_poly.pdbx_strand_id
1 'polypeptide(L)'
;MMEALTTYLDQIEEAGTLAQIGFGLVASIVFTFIFRTIINGPVLKRIKSSENLYDDRVFVLATPILNLGVMLTGIWMTFQWAYEEGSFERSAFAGGSVAILLVMMAQFLTALVDEFIPPIFKELDDRTHLDLSTMQTISVSAAKVIAWLAAILLALDQMKID
;
A
#
# COMPACT_ATOMS: atom_id res chain seq x y z
N MET A 1 -5.87 -5.09 33.38
CA MET A 1 -5.39 -4.39 32.15
C MET A 1 -6.51 -4.28 31.12
N MET A 2 -7.18 -5.37 30.75
CA MET A 2 -8.34 -5.34 29.83
C MET A 2 -9.51 -4.48 30.37
N GLU A 3 -9.89 -4.63 31.64
CA GLU A 3 -10.96 -3.83 32.28
C GLU A 3 -10.69 -2.33 32.25
N ALA A 4 -9.45 -1.91 32.53
CA ALA A 4 -9.11 -0.49 32.47
C ALA A 4 -9.24 0.05 31.04
N LEU A 5 -8.86 -0.76 30.05
CA LEU A 5 -8.89 -0.40 28.64
C LEU A 5 -10.34 -0.28 28.12
N THR A 6 -11.24 -1.18 28.55
CA THR A 6 -12.67 -1.09 28.23
C THR A 6 -13.28 0.17 28.84
N THR A 7 -13.00 0.49 30.10
CA THR A 7 -13.52 1.72 30.74
C THR A 7 -13.08 2.99 30.01
N TYR A 8 -11.84 3.05 29.49
CA TYR A 8 -11.40 4.20 28.68
C TYR A 8 -12.10 4.27 27.32
N LEU A 9 -12.36 3.12 26.69
CA LEU A 9 -13.09 3.09 25.41
C LEU A 9 -14.54 3.55 25.58
N ASP A 10 -15.20 3.11 26.66
CA ASP A 10 -16.58 3.51 26.98
C ASP A 10 -16.66 5.04 27.18
N GLN A 11 -15.69 5.64 27.89
CA GLN A 11 -15.62 7.11 28.07
C GLN A 11 -15.44 7.86 26.74
N ILE A 12 -14.68 7.30 25.79
CA ILE A 12 -14.49 7.91 24.47
C ILE A 12 -15.77 7.81 23.64
N GLU A 13 -16.50 6.70 23.76
CA GLU A 13 -17.79 6.50 23.11
C GLU A 13 -18.85 7.48 23.64
N GLU A 14 -18.90 7.67 24.96
CA GLU A 14 -19.75 8.68 25.60
C GLU A 14 -19.40 10.12 25.19
N ALA A 15 -18.13 10.39 24.87
CA ALA A 15 -17.67 11.70 24.38
C ALA A 15 -18.06 11.99 22.92
N GLY A 16 -18.55 10.99 22.19
CA GLY A 16 -19.12 11.10 20.85
C GLY A 16 -18.16 10.87 19.68
N THR A 17 -18.71 10.90 18.47
CA THR A 17 -18.04 10.50 17.21
C THR A 17 -16.72 11.25 16.95
N LEU A 18 -16.64 12.54 17.29
CA LEU A 18 -15.42 13.31 17.09
C LEU A 18 -14.26 12.81 17.97
N ALA A 19 -14.56 12.38 19.20
CA ALA A 19 -13.58 11.82 20.12
C ALA A 19 -13.10 10.44 19.63
N GLN A 20 -14.02 9.61 19.14
CA GLN A 20 -13.70 8.31 18.53
C GLN A 20 -12.78 8.45 17.31
N ILE A 21 -13.10 9.39 16.41
CA ILE A 21 -12.26 9.69 15.23
C ILE A 21 -10.89 10.21 15.68
N GLY A 22 -10.85 11.18 16.60
CA GLY A 22 -9.59 11.75 17.08
C GLY A 22 -8.67 10.69 17.69
N PHE A 23 -9.22 9.82 18.55
CA PHE A 23 -8.49 8.70 19.14
C PHE A 23 -8.00 7.73 18.07
N GLY A 24 -8.88 7.30 17.16
CA GLY A 24 -8.52 6.33 16.15
C GLY A 24 -7.49 6.84 15.14
N LEU A 25 -7.51 8.14 14.79
CA LEU A 25 -6.46 8.76 13.97
C LEU A 25 -5.10 8.75 14.68
N VAL A 26 -5.06 9.15 15.96
CA VAL A 26 -3.83 9.11 16.76
C VAL A 26 -3.29 7.69 16.88
N ALA A 27 -4.17 6.73 17.18
CA ALA A 27 -3.81 5.31 17.24
C ALA A 27 -3.25 4.82 15.89
N SER A 28 -3.88 5.19 14.77
CA SER A 28 -3.43 4.81 13.42
C SER A 28 -2.02 5.34 13.13
N ILE A 29 -1.73 6.58 13.51
CA ILE A 29 -0.38 7.16 13.37
C ILE A 29 0.62 6.39 14.22
N VAL A 30 0.30 6.14 15.50
CA VAL A 30 1.18 5.41 16.43
C VAL A 30 1.47 3.99 15.92
N PHE A 31 0.44 3.25 15.51
CA PHE A 31 0.61 1.91 14.93
C PHE A 31 1.43 1.94 13.65
N THR A 32 1.24 2.94 12.79
CA THR A 32 2.05 3.12 11.58
C THR A 32 3.52 3.37 11.92
N PHE A 33 3.81 4.18 12.95
CA PHE A 33 5.18 4.38 13.44
C PHE A 33 5.81 3.10 13.98
N ILE A 34 5.07 2.33 14.78
CA ILE A 34 5.53 1.04 15.31
C ILE A 34 5.82 0.08 14.14
N PHE A 35 4.87 -0.06 13.21
CA PHE A 35 5.01 -0.88 12.03
C PHE A 35 6.24 -0.48 11.20
N ARG A 36 6.41 0.81 10.93
CA ARG A 36 7.56 1.35 10.20
C ARG A 36 8.89 1.06 10.90
N THR A 37 8.91 1.07 12.24
CA THR A 37 10.09 0.73 13.03
C THR A 37 10.43 -0.77 12.91
N ILE A 38 9.41 -1.63 12.90
CA ILE A 38 9.58 -3.08 12.70
C ILE A 38 10.04 -3.39 11.26
N ILE A 39 9.43 -2.74 10.26
CA ILE A 39 9.76 -2.91 8.86
C ILE A 39 11.20 -2.49 8.56
N ASN A 40 11.59 -1.28 8.98
CA ASN A 40 12.93 -0.75 8.67
C ASN A 40 14.04 -1.31 9.58
N GLY A 41 13.68 -1.91 10.71
CA GLY A 41 14.62 -2.52 11.65
C GLY A 41 14.79 -4.02 11.40
N PRO A 42 14.09 -4.88 12.15
CA PRO A 42 14.27 -6.33 12.11
C PRO A 42 13.97 -6.96 10.74
N VAL A 43 12.93 -6.49 10.03
CA VAL A 43 12.53 -7.08 8.75
C VAL A 43 13.56 -6.75 7.67
N LEU A 44 13.90 -5.47 7.51
CA LEU A 44 14.93 -5.06 6.56
C LEU A 44 16.29 -5.71 6.86
N LYS A 45 16.65 -5.87 8.14
CA LYS A 45 17.88 -6.57 8.53
C LYS A 45 17.89 -8.04 8.12
N ARG A 46 16.76 -8.74 8.22
CA ARG A 46 16.58 -10.12 7.72
C ARG A 46 16.70 -10.17 6.20
N ILE A 47 16.04 -9.27 5.49
CA ILE A 47 16.06 -9.19 4.02
C ILE A 47 17.48 -8.92 3.53
N LYS A 48 18.19 -7.96 4.12
CA LYS A 48 19.59 -7.65 3.78
C LYS A 48 20.59 -8.76 4.14
N SER A 49 20.24 -9.65 5.07
CA SER A 49 21.05 -10.84 5.36
C SER A 49 20.84 -11.97 4.36
N SER A 50 19.84 -11.87 3.49
CA SER A 50 19.65 -12.76 2.35
C SER A 50 20.72 -12.49 1.28
N GLU A 51 21.19 -13.53 0.61
CA GLU A 51 22.09 -13.41 -0.55
C GLU A 51 21.37 -12.88 -1.80
N ASN A 52 20.03 -12.75 -1.76
CA ASN A 52 19.24 -12.29 -2.89
C ASN A 52 19.23 -10.76 -3.01
N LEU A 53 19.98 -10.25 -4.00
CA LEU A 53 20.13 -8.81 -4.27
C LEU A 53 18.82 -8.10 -4.66
N TYR A 54 17.81 -8.86 -5.11
CA TYR A 54 16.55 -8.33 -5.59
C TYR A 54 15.54 -8.07 -4.47
N ASP A 55 15.63 -8.80 -3.35
CA ASP A 55 14.65 -8.69 -2.26
C ASP A 55 14.70 -7.32 -1.56
N ASP A 56 15.90 -6.74 -1.38
CA ASP A 56 16.06 -5.41 -0.80
C ASP A 56 15.43 -4.32 -1.70
N ARG A 57 15.58 -4.46 -3.02
CA ARG A 57 15.04 -3.51 -4.00
C ARG A 57 13.51 -3.56 -4.03
N VAL A 58 12.92 -4.75 -4.12
CA VAL A 58 11.46 -4.92 -4.07
C VAL A 58 10.90 -4.36 -2.75
N PHE A 59 11.58 -4.63 -1.64
CA PHE A 59 11.11 -4.18 -0.32
C PHE A 59 11.14 -2.66 -0.17
N VAL A 60 12.21 -2.01 -0.64
CA VAL A 60 12.30 -0.54 -0.67
C VAL A 60 11.17 0.05 -1.51
N LEU A 61 10.90 -0.54 -2.69
CA LEU A 61 9.80 -0.10 -3.56
C LEU A 61 8.41 -0.34 -2.94
N ALA A 62 8.23 -1.41 -2.16
CA ALA A 62 6.96 -1.73 -1.51
C ALA A 62 6.69 -0.91 -0.24
N THR A 63 7.73 -0.37 0.39
CA THR A 63 7.65 0.34 1.68
C THR A 63 6.59 1.45 1.72
N PRO A 64 6.44 2.32 0.70
CA PRO A 64 5.39 3.33 0.67
C PRO A 64 3.97 2.74 0.76
N ILE A 65 3.69 1.68 0.00
CA ILE A 65 2.39 1.00 0.01
C ILE A 65 2.13 0.37 1.38
N LEU A 66 3.12 -0.31 1.94
CA LEU A 66 2.98 -0.97 3.23
C LEU A 66 2.68 0.05 4.34
N ASN A 67 3.39 1.17 4.36
CA ASN A 67 3.18 2.23 5.35
C ASN A 67 1.78 2.84 5.21
N LEU A 68 1.36 3.18 3.99
CA LEU A 68 0.05 3.77 3.78
C LEU A 68 -1.08 2.75 4.01
N GLY A 69 -0.88 1.49 3.63
CA GLY A 69 -1.82 0.40 3.90
C GLY A 69 -2.12 0.27 5.38
N VAL A 70 -1.09 0.20 6.23
CA VAL A 70 -1.28 0.12 7.69
C VAL A 70 -2.00 1.35 8.24
N MET A 71 -1.63 2.54 7.78
CA MET A 71 -2.31 3.78 8.19
C MET A 71 -3.79 3.75 7.79
N LEU A 72 -4.10 3.46 6.53
CA LEU A 72 -5.47 3.42 6.02
C LEU A 72 -6.30 2.33 6.69
N THR A 73 -5.73 1.17 7.00
CA THR A 73 -6.42 0.12 7.77
C THR A 73 -6.76 0.60 9.18
N GLY A 74 -5.85 1.31 9.86
CA GLY A 74 -6.14 1.91 11.17
C GLY A 74 -7.31 2.90 11.12
N ILE A 75 -7.29 3.78 10.13
CA ILE A 75 -8.36 4.77 9.94
C ILE A 75 -9.65 4.06 9.54
N TRP A 76 -9.59 3.02 8.71
CA TRP A 76 -10.75 2.21 8.33
C TRP A 76 -11.40 1.58 9.56
N MET A 77 -10.63 0.96 10.46
CA MET A 77 -11.15 0.43 11.73
C MET A 77 -11.79 1.52 12.59
N THR A 78 -11.22 2.72 12.59
CA THR A 78 -11.80 3.88 13.29
C THR A 78 -13.17 4.24 12.73
N PHE A 79 -13.32 4.25 11.40
CA PHE A 79 -14.60 4.49 10.75
C PHE A 79 -15.60 3.34 11.00
N GLN A 80 -15.11 2.10 11.13
CA GLN A 80 -15.96 0.97 11.50
C GLN A 80 -16.52 1.10 12.93
N TRP A 81 -15.75 1.72 13.83
CA TRP A 81 -16.15 1.95 15.21
C TRP A 81 -17.04 3.20 15.37
N ALA A 82 -16.71 4.29 14.68
CA ALA A 82 -17.31 5.60 14.94
C ALA A 82 -18.63 5.87 14.20
N TYR A 83 -18.92 5.12 13.12
CA TYR A 83 -20.08 5.36 12.26
C TYR A 83 -20.96 4.12 12.16
N GLU A 84 -22.25 4.31 11.87
CA GLU A 84 -23.20 3.22 11.66
C GLU A 84 -22.89 2.40 10.40
N GLU A 85 -23.28 1.12 10.41
CA GLU A 85 -23.08 0.25 9.25
C GLU A 85 -23.90 0.74 8.05
N GLY A 86 -23.26 0.80 6.88
CA GLY A 86 -23.89 1.33 5.67
C GLY A 86 -23.91 2.87 5.56
N SER A 87 -23.31 3.60 6.52
CA SER A 87 -23.22 5.06 6.42
C SER A 87 -22.41 5.50 5.19
N PHE A 88 -22.70 6.72 4.72
CA PHE A 88 -21.98 7.33 3.60
C PHE A 88 -20.49 7.48 3.95
N GLU A 89 -20.15 7.89 5.16
CA GLU A 89 -18.77 8.11 5.62
C GLU A 89 -17.93 6.82 5.58
N ARG A 90 -18.48 5.70 6.07
CA ARG A 90 -17.80 4.38 5.99
C ARG A 90 -17.57 3.96 4.54
N SER A 91 -18.59 4.13 3.70
CA SER A 91 -18.54 3.72 2.29
C SER A 91 -17.59 4.58 1.48
N ALA A 92 -17.67 5.91 1.66
CA ALA A 92 -16.80 6.87 0.99
C ALA A 92 -15.33 6.70 1.40
N PHE A 93 -15.07 6.48 2.69
CA PHE A 93 -13.71 6.23 3.17
C PHE A 93 -13.14 4.91 2.64
N ALA A 94 -13.93 3.83 2.65
CA ALA A 94 -13.52 2.55 2.10
C ALA A 94 -13.19 2.66 0.59
N GLY A 95 -14.10 3.23 -0.20
CA GLY A 95 -13.90 3.43 -1.64
C GLY A 95 -12.69 4.32 -1.94
N GLY A 96 -12.56 5.46 -1.24
CA GLY A 96 -11.42 6.36 -1.38
C GLY A 96 -10.08 5.71 -1.00
N SER A 97 -10.06 4.93 0.08
CA SER A 97 -8.87 4.20 0.52
C SER A 97 -8.44 3.16 -0.51
N VAL A 98 -9.39 2.40 -1.07
CA VAL A 98 -9.12 1.42 -2.13
C VAL A 98 -8.57 2.11 -3.38
N ALA A 99 -9.16 3.23 -3.81
CA ALA A 99 -8.65 3.98 -4.95
C ALA A 99 -7.20 4.46 -4.75
N ILE A 100 -6.88 4.99 -3.56
CA ILE A 100 -5.51 5.41 -3.22
C ILE A 100 -4.55 4.22 -3.26
N LEU A 101 -4.94 3.07 -2.68
CA LEU A 101 -4.11 1.86 -2.67
C LEU A 101 -3.88 1.31 -4.09
N LEU A 102 -4.89 1.35 -4.97
CA LEU A 102 -4.76 0.93 -6.36
C LEU A 102 -3.81 1.84 -7.15
N VAL A 103 -3.89 3.15 -6.96
CA VAL A 103 -2.95 4.10 -7.58
C VAL A 103 -1.52 3.83 -7.12
N MET A 104 -1.31 3.63 -5.82
CA MET A 104 0.03 3.30 -5.31
C MET A 104 0.51 1.94 -5.82
N MET A 105 -0.38 0.95 -5.92
CA MET A 105 -0.05 -0.35 -6.49
C MET A 105 0.41 -0.22 -7.94
N ALA A 106 -0.26 0.58 -8.76
CA ALA A 106 0.17 0.86 -10.14
C ALA A 106 1.56 1.52 -10.18
N GLN A 107 1.84 2.45 -9.27
CA GLN A 107 3.16 3.08 -9.15
C GLN A 107 4.24 2.08 -8.74
N PHE A 108 3.95 1.19 -7.80
CA PHE A 108 4.87 0.12 -7.39
C PHE A 108 5.16 -0.86 -8.52
N LEU A 109 4.13 -1.34 -9.22
CA LEU A 109 4.31 -2.22 -10.38
C LEU A 109 5.10 -1.52 -11.49
N THR A 110 4.86 -0.23 -11.72
CA THR A 110 5.64 0.59 -12.65
C THR A 110 7.11 0.66 -12.24
N ALA A 111 7.38 0.87 -10.95
CA ALA A 111 8.74 0.91 -10.43
C ALA A 111 9.44 -0.46 -10.52
N LEU A 112 8.73 -1.57 -10.29
CA LEU A 112 9.25 -2.91 -10.54
C LEU A 112 9.61 -3.09 -12.02
N VAL A 113 8.73 -2.66 -12.93
CA VAL A 113 9.00 -2.74 -14.36
C VAL A 113 10.29 -1.98 -14.72
N ASP A 114 10.47 -0.78 -14.20
CA ASP A 114 11.66 0.03 -14.43
C ASP A 114 12.93 -0.56 -13.84
N GLU A 115 12.82 -1.21 -12.68
CA GLU A 115 13.96 -1.80 -11.99
C GLU A 115 14.42 -3.12 -12.63
N PHE A 116 13.47 -3.96 -13.06
CA PHE A 116 13.73 -5.36 -13.39
C PHE A 116 13.75 -5.67 -14.88
N ILE A 117 12.98 -4.97 -15.72
CA ILE A 117 12.92 -5.28 -17.15
C ILE A 117 14.21 -4.87 -17.88
N PRO A 118 14.77 -3.65 -17.72
CA PRO A 118 15.98 -3.25 -18.43
C PRO A 118 17.20 -4.15 -18.21
N PRO A 119 17.52 -4.61 -16.98
CA PRO A 119 18.64 -5.53 -16.77
C PRO A 119 18.49 -6.85 -17.53
N ILE A 120 17.27 -7.40 -17.64
CA ILE A 120 17.00 -8.64 -18.37
C ILE A 120 17.32 -8.47 -19.86
N PHE A 121 16.85 -7.36 -20.46
CA PHE A 121 17.11 -7.08 -21.88
C PHE A 121 18.58 -6.81 -22.15
N LYS A 122 19.27 -6.13 -21.24
CA LYS A 122 20.72 -5.91 -21.36
C LYS A 122 21.50 -7.23 -21.36
N GLU A 123 21.16 -8.14 -20.46
CA GLU A 123 21.84 -9.45 -20.40
C GLU A 123 21.51 -10.33 -21.62
N LEU A 124 20.31 -10.21 -22.19
CA LEU A 124 19.96 -10.89 -23.44
C LEU A 124 20.70 -10.30 -24.65
N ASP A 125 20.79 -8.97 -24.75
CA ASP A 125 21.57 -8.28 -25.80
C ASP A 125 23.05 -8.68 -25.73
N ASP A 126 23.66 -8.64 -24.54
CA ASP A 126 25.05 -9.04 -24.31
C ASP A 126 25.34 -10.48 -24.77
N ARG A 127 24.35 -11.39 -24.64
CA ARG A 127 24.48 -12.82 -25.02
C ARG A 127 24.17 -13.09 -26.49
N THR A 128 23.29 -12.31 -27.11
CA THR A 128 22.79 -12.57 -28.46
C THR A 128 23.38 -11.63 -29.51
N HIS A 129 24.02 -10.54 -29.07
CA HIS A 129 24.50 -9.43 -29.91
C HIS A 129 23.40 -8.86 -30.83
N LEU A 130 22.15 -8.93 -30.39
CA LEU A 130 20.99 -8.39 -31.09
C LEU A 130 20.62 -7.06 -30.45
N ASP A 131 20.47 -5.99 -31.23
CA ASP A 131 19.96 -4.72 -30.72
C ASP A 131 18.50 -4.86 -30.24
N LEU A 132 18.34 -5.19 -28.96
CA LEU A 132 17.05 -5.38 -28.31
C LEU A 132 16.50 -4.10 -27.67
N SER A 133 17.13 -2.94 -27.90
CA SER A 133 16.74 -1.66 -27.31
C SER A 133 15.27 -1.28 -27.59
N THR A 134 14.81 -1.57 -28.81
CA THR A 134 13.42 -1.33 -29.22
C THR A 134 12.46 -2.27 -28.49
N MET A 135 12.79 -3.57 -28.39
CA MET A 135 11.97 -4.55 -27.67
C MET A 135 11.90 -4.25 -26.17
N GLN A 136 13.02 -3.80 -25.58
CA GLN A 136 13.06 -3.35 -24.18
C GLN A 136 12.07 -2.21 -23.97
N THR A 137 12.12 -1.18 -24.82
CA THR A 137 11.25 0.01 -24.70
C THR A 137 9.77 -0.36 -24.81
N ILE A 138 9.42 -1.22 -25.77
CA ILE A 138 8.05 -1.72 -25.94
C ILE A 138 7.60 -2.50 -24.71
N SER A 139 8.45 -3.40 -24.20
CA SER A 139 8.11 -4.26 -23.05
C SER A 139 7.88 -3.45 -21.77
N VAL A 140 8.77 -2.49 -21.49
CA VAL A 140 8.62 -1.55 -20.36
C VAL A 140 7.32 -0.76 -20.50
N SER A 141 7.07 -0.19 -21.67
CA SER A 141 5.88 0.65 -21.91
C SER A 141 4.58 -0.16 -21.78
N ALA A 142 4.52 -1.34 -22.40
CA ALA A 142 3.35 -2.22 -22.36
C ALA A 142 3.03 -2.67 -20.94
N ALA A 143 4.05 -3.08 -20.17
CA ALA A 143 3.86 -3.53 -18.79
C ALA A 143 3.32 -2.40 -17.88
N LYS A 144 3.83 -1.17 -18.05
CA LYS A 144 3.30 0.00 -17.32
C LYS A 144 1.87 0.32 -17.68
N VAL A 145 1.53 0.30 -18.97
CA VAL A 145 0.16 0.53 -19.43
C VAL A 145 -0.78 -0.51 -18.81
N ILE A 146 -0.40 -1.79 -18.80
CA ILE A 146 -1.19 -2.85 -18.17
C ILE A 146 -1.38 -2.58 -16.67
N ALA A 147 -0.33 -2.19 -15.94
CA ALA A 147 -0.43 -1.89 -14.51
C ALA A 147 -1.42 -0.76 -14.22
N TRP A 148 -1.38 0.31 -14.99
CA TRP A 148 -2.31 1.44 -14.84
C TRP A 148 -3.74 1.09 -15.28
N LEU A 149 -3.90 0.38 -16.40
CA LEU A 149 -5.21 -0.08 -16.85
C LEU A 149 -5.87 -0.98 -15.80
N ALA A 150 -5.12 -1.92 -15.23
CA ALA A 150 -5.64 -2.79 -14.16
C ALA A 150 -6.09 -1.98 -12.94
N ALA A 151 -5.29 -0.99 -12.49
CA ALA A 151 -5.66 -0.15 -11.36
C ALA A 151 -6.91 0.70 -11.64
N ILE A 152 -7.06 1.25 -12.85
CA ILE A 152 -8.24 2.01 -13.26
C ILE A 152 -9.48 1.10 -13.29
N LEU A 153 -9.39 -0.06 -13.93
CA LEU A 153 -10.51 -1.00 -14.05
C LEU A 153 -10.98 -1.48 -12.66
N LEU A 154 -10.04 -1.82 -11.78
CA LEU A 154 -10.36 -2.19 -10.41
C LEU A 154 -10.97 -1.03 -9.62
N ALA A 155 -10.52 0.21 -9.84
CA ALA A 155 -11.09 1.36 -9.16
C ALA A 155 -12.53 1.65 -9.62
N LEU A 156 -12.81 1.52 -10.91
CA LEU A 156 -14.15 1.68 -11.48
C LEU A 156 -15.12 0.61 -10.96
N ASP A 157 -14.69 -0.65 -10.93
CA ASP A 157 -15.46 -1.78 -10.36
C ASP A 157 -15.80 -1.52 -8.89
N GLN A 158 -14.83 -1.07 -8.09
CA GLN A 158 -15.03 -0.77 -6.67
C GLN A 158 -15.94 0.43 -6.43
N MET A 159 -15.96 1.40 -7.36
CA MET A 159 -16.86 2.55 -7.30
C MET A 159 -18.24 2.26 -7.91
N LYS A 160 -18.48 1.05 -8.43
CA LYS A 160 -19.69 0.69 -9.19
C LYS A 160 -19.99 1.66 -10.33
N ILE A 161 -18.95 2.20 -10.97
CA ILE A 161 -19.06 3.05 -12.15
C ILE A 161 -18.97 2.11 -13.36
N ASP A 162 -20.11 1.92 -14.03
CA ASP A 162 -20.26 1.14 -15.27
C ASP A 162 -19.77 1.96 -16.48
#